data_AF-A0A849T9N3-F1
#
_entry.id   AF-A0A849T9N3-F1
#
_cell.length_a   1.000
_cell.length_b   1.000
_cell.length_c   1.000
_cell.angle_alpha   90.00
_cell.angle_beta   90.00
_cell.angle_gamma   90.00
#
_symmetry.space_group_name_H-M   'P 1'
#
loop_
_entity.id
_entity.type
_entity.pdbx_description
1 polymer ?
#
loop_
_entity_poly.entity_id
_entity_poly.type
_entity_poly.pdbx_seq_one_letter_code
_entity_poly.pdbx_strand_id
1 'polypeptide(L)'
;MKLTTPAALTLIAISLVGCSGMMPPKAKDMAQIPVIRFGDDAPTNKEFVLLYPAGMSLPVSASVSGTLLAQSDSTTLHVATKQDVYAYKQWVSFDGKTWQRSDKVIAGKYEIYVPGMPDGKTPGRLSAEFNLK
;
A
#
# COMPACT_ATOMS: atom_id res chain seq x y z
N MET A 1 -14.89 63.15 -16.05
CA MET A 1 -15.34 62.10 -17.02
C MET A 1 -15.44 60.80 -16.24
N LYS A 2 -16.61 60.16 -16.25
CA LYS A 2 -16.92 58.95 -15.46
C LYS A 2 -16.28 57.73 -16.13
N LEU A 3 -15.39 57.03 -15.42
CA LEU A 3 -14.87 55.73 -15.85
C LEU A 3 -15.76 54.64 -15.22
N THR A 4 -16.50 53.94 -16.06
CA THR A 4 -17.38 52.82 -15.70
C THR A 4 -16.57 51.54 -15.50
N THR A 5 -16.65 50.94 -14.31
CA THR A 5 -16.06 49.65 -13.96
C THR A 5 -16.86 48.50 -14.59
N PRO A 6 -16.27 47.60 -15.40
CA PRO A 6 -16.95 46.37 -15.81
C PRO A 6 -16.80 45.33 -14.69
N ALA A 7 -17.91 44.95 -14.07
CA ALA A 7 -17.95 43.84 -13.13
C ALA A 7 -17.71 42.53 -13.88
N ALA A 8 -16.55 41.94 -13.63
CA ALA A 8 -16.15 40.63 -14.12
C ALA A 8 -17.11 39.54 -13.61
N LEU A 9 -17.81 38.88 -14.53
CA LEU A 9 -18.56 37.67 -14.26
C LEU A 9 -17.72 36.47 -14.72
N THR A 10 -16.85 35.97 -13.84
CA THR A 10 -16.08 34.74 -14.08
C THR A 10 -16.50 33.71 -13.04
N LEU A 11 -17.63 33.04 -13.29
CA LEU A 11 -18.16 32.01 -12.40
C LEU A 11 -17.56 30.63 -12.76
N ILE A 12 -16.50 30.29 -12.03
CA ILE A 12 -16.09 28.97 -11.52
C ILE A 12 -16.68 27.75 -12.26
N ALA A 13 -15.89 27.17 -13.17
CA ALA A 13 -16.03 25.78 -13.61
C ALA A 13 -14.79 25.00 -13.17
N ILE A 14 -14.77 24.59 -11.90
CA ILE A 14 -13.72 23.72 -11.34
C ILE A 14 -14.39 22.54 -10.64
N SER A 15 -13.81 21.36 -10.86
CA SER A 15 -13.96 20.09 -10.11
C SER A 15 -14.94 19.02 -10.63
N LEU A 16 -14.60 18.36 -11.75
CA LEU A 16 -15.05 16.98 -12.00
C LEU A 16 -13.95 16.06 -12.59
N VAL A 17 -12.68 16.32 -12.25
CA VAL A 17 -11.57 15.40 -12.59
C VAL A 17 -11.14 14.67 -11.32
N GLY A 18 -11.89 13.65 -10.91
CA GLY A 18 -11.57 12.94 -9.65
C GLY A 18 -12.13 11.52 -9.47
N CYS A 19 -12.94 10.98 -10.38
CA CYS A 19 -13.56 9.64 -10.17
C CYS A 19 -12.76 8.45 -10.74
N SER A 20 -11.58 8.66 -11.31
CA SER A 20 -10.81 7.58 -11.97
C SER A 20 -10.13 6.60 -11.01
N GLY A 21 -10.05 6.90 -9.71
CA GLY A 21 -9.43 6.01 -8.71
C GLY A 21 -10.36 4.97 -8.08
N MET A 22 -11.68 5.05 -8.33
CA MET A 22 -12.68 4.28 -7.58
C MET A 22 -13.11 2.97 -8.27
N MET A 23 -12.89 2.85 -9.59
CA MET A 23 -13.26 1.65 -10.35
C MET A 23 -12.06 0.71 -10.53
N PRO A 24 -12.27 -0.62 -10.52
CA PRO A 24 -11.21 -1.58 -10.82
C PRO A 24 -10.63 -1.33 -12.21
N PRO A 25 -9.31 -1.50 -12.38
CA PRO A 25 -8.70 -1.36 -13.68
C PRO A 25 -9.21 -2.48 -14.60
N LYS A 26 -9.38 -2.17 -15.89
CA LYS A 26 -9.82 -3.17 -16.86
C LYS A 26 -8.66 -4.11 -17.17
N ALA A 27 -8.92 -5.40 -17.25
CA ALA A 27 -7.90 -6.41 -17.52
C ALA A 27 -7.08 -6.12 -18.79
N LYS A 28 -7.72 -5.60 -19.84
CA LYS A 28 -7.05 -5.20 -21.09
C LYS A 28 -6.05 -4.06 -20.92
N ASP A 29 -6.29 -3.15 -19.99
CA ASP A 29 -5.42 -2.01 -19.73
C ASP A 29 -4.24 -2.49 -18.86
N MET A 30 -4.52 -3.35 -17.88
CA MET A 30 -3.49 -3.99 -17.04
C MET A 30 -2.52 -4.88 -17.81
N ALA A 31 -3.00 -5.58 -18.85
CA ALA A 31 -2.15 -6.45 -19.68
C ALA A 31 -1.06 -5.68 -20.45
N GLN A 32 -1.17 -4.35 -20.58
CA GLN A 32 -0.18 -3.50 -21.23
C GLN A 32 0.86 -2.95 -20.26
N ILE A 33 0.58 -3.03 -18.95
CA ILE A 33 1.49 -2.56 -17.91
C ILE A 33 2.55 -3.65 -17.67
N PRO A 34 3.84 -3.32 -17.68
CA PRO A 34 4.89 -4.30 -17.44
C PRO A 34 4.77 -4.87 -16.03
N VAL A 35 4.92 -6.20 -15.92
CA VAL A 35 5.03 -6.89 -14.64
C VAL A 35 6.51 -7.06 -14.32
N ILE A 36 6.93 -6.59 -13.14
CA ILE A 36 8.27 -6.81 -12.60
C ILE A 36 8.17 -7.69 -11.35
N ARG A 37 9.17 -8.53 -11.09
CA ARG A 37 9.18 -9.33 -9.87
C ARG A 37 9.81 -8.53 -8.75
N PHE A 38 9.40 -8.80 -7.52
CA PHE A 38 10.09 -8.26 -6.36
C PHE A 38 11.58 -8.65 -6.40
N GLY A 39 12.46 -7.65 -6.29
CA GLY A 39 13.91 -7.80 -6.40
C GLY A 39 14.49 -7.41 -7.76
N ASP A 40 13.66 -7.27 -8.80
CA ASP A 40 14.09 -6.79 -10.12
C ASP A 40 14.21 -5.26 -10.14
N ASP A 41 14.99 -4.73 -11.09
CA ASP A 41 15.06 -3.30 -11.36
C ASP A 41 13.71 -2.75 -11.83
N ALA A 42 13.22 -1.70 -11.16
CA ALA A 42 11.98 -1.03 -11.55
C ALA A 42 12.24 -0.04 -12.71
N PRO A 43 11.34 0.03 -13.70
CA PRO A 43 11.49 0.97 -14.80
C PRO A 43 11.30 2.42 -14.31
N THR A 44 12.30 3.26 -14.53
CA THR A 44 12.27 4.68 -14.14
C THR A 44 11.13 5.43 -14.86
N ASN A 45 10.33 6.16 -14.09
CA ASN A 45 9.22 7.00 -14.60
C ASN A 45 8.16 6.25 -15.42
N LYS A 46 7.99 4.94 -15.21
CA LYS A 46 6.92 4.16 -15.83
C LYS A 46 6.10 3.43 -14.77
N GLU A 47 4.82 3.25 -15.06
CA GLU A 47 3.98 2.39 -14.24
C GLU A 47 4.40 0.93 -14.44
N PHE A 48 4.28 0.14 -13.37
CA PHE A 48 4.52 -1.29 -13.38
C PHE A 48 3.59 -1.99 -12.39
N VAL A 49 3.33 -3.26 -12.66
CA VAL A 49 2.74 -4.19 -11.70
C VAL A 49 3.88 -4.88 -10.96
N LEU A 50 3.84 -4.88 -9.64
CA LEU A 50 4.80 -5.61 -8.82
C LEU A 50 4.26 -7.00 -8.51
N LEU A 51 4.98 -8.03 -8.94
CA LEU A 51 4.70 -9.41 -8.62
C LEU A 51 5.51 -9.83 -7.38
N TYR A 52 4.82 -10.26 -6.34
CA TYR A 52 5.38 -11.03 -5.23
C TYR A 52 5.19 -12.52 -5.52
N PRO A 53 6.25 -13.27 -5.89
CA PRO A 53 6.11 -14.68 -6.23
C PRO A 53 5.82 -15.52 -4.99
N ALA A 54 4.96 -16.52 -5.13
CA ALA A 54 4.67 -17.48 -4.08
C ALA A 54 5.96 -18.12 -3.53
N GLY A 55 6.07 -18.22 -2.21
CA GLY A 55 7.22 -18.84 -1.54
C GLY A 55 8.52 -18.03 -1.56
N MET A 56 8.57 -16.88 -2.24
CA MET A 56 9.74 -16.01 -2.20
C MET A 56 9.84 -15.35 -0.81
N SER A 57 11.05 -15.35 -0.24
CA SER A 57 11.34 -14.64 1.01
C SER A 57 11.30 -13.12 0.77
N LEU A 58 10.27 -12.46 1.26
CA LEU A 58 10.08 -11.02 1.25
C LEU A 58 10.64 -10.39 2.54
N PRO A 59 11.63 -9.47 2.43
CA PRO A 59 12.11 -8.72 3.58
C PRO A 59 11.08 -7.65 3.98
N VAL A 60 10.76 -7.60 5.27
CA VAL A 60 9.90 -6.59 5.88
C VAL A 60 10.68 -5.91 6.99
N SER A 61 10.96 -4.62 6.83
CA SER A 61 11.63 -3.82 7.85
C SER A 61 10.64 -3.51 8.99
N ALA A 62 10.99 -3.93 10.21
CA ALA A 62 10.30 -3.54 11.43
C ALA A 62 11.20 -2.61 12.25
N SER A 63 10.64 -1.52 12.78
CA SER A 63 11.39 -0.57 13.60
C SER A 63 10.56 -0.05 14.76
N VAL A 64 11.25 0.30 15.85
CA VAL A 64 10.68 0.91 17.05
C VAL A 64 11.51 2.13 17.41
N SER A 65 10.88 3.29 17.46
CA SER A 65 11.53 4.58 17.75
C SER A 65 10.57 5.55 18.45
N GLY A 66 11.12 6.58 19.10
CA GLY A 66 10.33 7.62 19.75
C GLY A 66 11.07 8.33 20.88
N THR A 67 10.56 9.46 21.31
CA THR A 67 11.17 10.30 22.37
C THR A 67 11.11 9.67 23.76
N LEU A 68 10.21 8.71 23.96
CA LEU A 68 10.13 7.93 25.21
C LEU A 68 11.34 6.98 25.37
N LEU A 69 11.96 6.57 24.27
CA LEU A 69 12.99 5.54 24.26
C LEU A 69 14.38 6.18 24.29
N ALA A 70 15.24 5.71 25.18
CA ALA A 70 16.65 6.09 25.17
C ALA A 70 17.40 5.52 23.95
N GLN A 71 16.89 4.43 23.37
CA GLN A 71 17.46 3.76 22.21
C GLN A 71 16.33 3.28 21.29
N SER A 72 16.50 3.52 19.99
CA SER A 72 15.66 2.94 18.94
C SER A 72 16.30 1.66 18.41
N ASP A 73 15.47 0.78 17.83
CA ASP A 73 15.96 -0.48 17.26
C ASP A 73 15.18 -0.85 15.98
N SER A 74 15.79 -1.67 15.13
CA SER A 74 15.17 -2.17 13.92
C SER A 74 15.65 -3.59 13.57
N THR A 75 14.81 -4.31 12.86
CA THR A 75 15.11 -5.65 12.38
C THR A 75 14.45 -5.90 11.02
N THR A 76 14.94 -6.90 10.29
CA THR A 76 14.33 -7.35 9.04
C THR A 76 13.68 -8.70 9.26
N LEU A 77 12.37 -8.76 9.07
CA LEU A 77 11.59 -9.97 9.08
C LEU A 77 11.57 -10.58 7.67
N HIS A 78 11.54 -11.89 7.57
CA HIS A 78 11.46 -12.59 6.29
C HIS A 78 10.16 -13.39 6.25
N VAL A 79 9.22 -12.97 5.39
CA VAL A 79 7.91 -13.61 5.21
C VAL A 79 7.72 -14.09 3.79
N ALA A 80 6.83 -15.04 3.55
CA ALA A 80 6.53 -15.50 2.20
C ALA A 80 5.02 -15.57 1.99
N THR A 81 4.56 -15.16 0.81
CA THR A 81 3.17 -15.36 0.41
C THR A 81 2.95 -16.80 -0.01
N LYS A 82 1.74 -17.34 0.25
CA LYS A 82 1.37 -18.70 -0.17
C LYS A 82 1.03 -18.80 -1.66
N GLN A 83 0.79 -17.66 -2.31
CA GLN A 83 0.43 -17.56 -3.72
C GLN A 83 1.01 -16.27 -4.31
N ASP A 84 1.02 -16.20 -5.63
CA ASP A 84 1.43 -15.00 -6.35
C ASP A 84 0.51 -13.83 -5.99
N VAL A 85 1.10 -12.67 -5.75
CA VAL A 85 0.36 -11.42 -5.52
C VAL A 85 0.87 -10.37 -6.50
N TYR A 86 0.00 -9.97 -7.42
CA TYR A 86 0.23 -8.86 -8.34
C TYR A 86 -0.34 -7.60 -7.71
N ALA A 87 0.50 -6.62 -7.41
CA ALA A 87 0.11 -5.36 -6.79
C ALA A 87 0.26 -4.19 -7.78
N TYR A 88 -0.78 -3.36 -7.84
CA TYR A 88 -0.79 -2.14 -8.65
C TYR A 88 -1.64 -1.07 -7.95
N LYS A 89 -0.99 -0.03 -7.40
CA LYS A 89 -1.65 1.00 -6.59
C LYS A 89 -2.47 0.34 -5.46
N GLN A 90 -3.76 0.65 -5.31
CA GLN A 90 -4.65 0.00 -4.35
C GLN A 90 -5.24 -1.36 -4.81
N TRP A 91 -4.87 -1.85 -5.99
CA TRP A 91 -5.43 -3.06 -6.58
C TRP A 91 -4.48 -4.23 -6.42
N VAL A 92 -5.06 -5.41 -6.20
CA VAL A 92 -4.33 -6.67 -6.19
C VAL A 92 -5.02 -7.69 -7.08
N SER A 93 -4.23 -8.59 -7.63
CA SER A 93 -4.67 -9.76 -8.37
C SER A 93 -3.86 -10.97 -7.91
N PHE A 94 -4.49 -12.14 -7.89
CA PHE A 94 -3.84 -13.42 -7.57
C PHE A 94 -3.62 -14.29 -8.81
N ASP A 95 -4.07 -13.84 -9.98
CA ASP A 95 -3.94 -14.53 -11.27
C ASP A 95 -3.41 -13.61 -12.39
N GLY A 96 -3.12 -12.33 -12.07
CA GLY A 96 -2.71 -11.29 -12.99
C GLY A 96 -3.83 -10.72 -13.88
N LYS A 97 -5.07 -11.20 -13.72
CA LYS A 97 -6.19 -10.92 -14.64
C LYS A 97 -7.38 -10.28 -13.93
N THR A 98 -7.75 -10.81 -12.77
CA THR A 98 -8.86 -10.31 -11.96
C THR A 98 -8.33 -9.41 -10.86
N TRP A 99 -8.73 -8.14 -10.92
CA TRP A 99 -8.24 -7.09 -10.03
C TRP A 99 -9.30 -6.69 -9.02
N GLN A 100 -8.95 -6.73 -7.74
CA GLN A 100 -9.80 -6.35 -6.63
C GLN A 100 -9.06 -5.37 -5.73
N ARG A 101 -9.79 -4.54 -4.99
CA ARG A 101 -9.14 -3.65 -4.02
C ARG A 101 -8.44 -4.48 -2.95
N SER A 102 -7.22 -4.12 -2.58
CA SER A 102 -6.43 -4.85 -1.58
C SER A 102 -7.17 -5.03 -0.27
N ASP A 103 -7.86 -3.98 0.22
CA ASP A 103 -8.62 -4.00 1.48
C ASP A 103 -9.85 -4.91 1.45
N LYS A 104 -10.27 -5.38 0.27
CA LYS A 104 -11.40 -6.31 0.12
C LYS A 104 -10.99 -7.78 0.15
N VAL A 105 -9.74 -8.09 -0.19
CA VAL A 105 -9.26 -9.48 -0.31
C VAL A 105 -8.11 -9.81 0.64
N ILE A 106 -7.46 -8.82 1.23
CA ILE A 106 -6.41 -9.00 2.23
C ILE A 106 -6.86 -8.32 3.53
N ALA A 107 -6.83 -9.07 4.62
CA ALA A 107 -7.00 -8.59 5.99
C ALA A 107 -5.65 -8.49 6.68
N GLY A 108 -5.37 -7.38 7.35
CA GLY A 108 -4.22 -7.23 8.24
C GLY A 108 -4.69 -7.03 9.68
N LYS A 109 -4.08 -7.74 10.63
CA LYS A 109 -4.27 -7.55 12.06
C LYS A 109 -2.92 -7.28 12.71
N TYR A 110 -2.87 -6.30 13.61
CA TYR A 110 -1.66 -5.93 14.34
C TYR A 110 -1.96 -5.90 15.83
N GLU A 111 -1.08 -6.44 16.65
CA GLU A 111 -1.21 -6.39 18.10
C GLU A 111 0.09 -5.87 18.72
N ILE A 112 -0.08 -5.04 19.75
CA ILE A 112 1.02 -4.49 20.54
C ILE A 112 0.73 -4.82 21.99
N TYR A 113 1.65 -5.56 22.60
CA TYR A 113 1.67 -5.81 24.04
C TYR A 113 2.85 -5.07 24.63
N VAL A 114 2.58 -4.21 25.61
CA VAL A 114 3.62 -3.50 26.36
C VAL A 114 4.29 -4.49 27.33
N PRO A 115 5.61 -4.41 27.54
CA PRO A 115 6.28 -5.21 28.56
C PRO A 115 5.58 -5.06 29.92
N GLY A 116 5.48 -6.14 30.68
CA GLY A 116 4.85 -6.12 32.00
C GLY A 116 3.37 -6.55 32.02
N MET A 117 2.76 -6.83 30.87
CA MET A 117 1.41 -7.42 30.77
C MET A 117 1.55 -8.90 30.43
N PRO A 118 1.14 -9.88 31.28
CA PRO A 118 0.31 -9.83 32.49
C PRO A 118 1.04 -9.87 33.85
N ASP A 119 2.37 -9.94 33.85
CA ASP A 119 3.21 -9.77 35.05
C ASP A 119 4.47 -8.95 34.73
N GLY A 120 5.20 -8.52 35.76
CA GLY A 120 6.38 -7.65 35.64
C GLY A 120 7.60 -8.24 34.92
N LYS A 121 7.51 -9.46 34.37
CA LYS A 121 8.62 -10.14 33.66
C LYS A 121 8.31 -10.40 32.20
N THR A 122 7.04 -10.27 31.79
CA THR A 122 6.63 -10.59 30.44
C THR A 122 7.18 -9.56 29.43
N PRO A 123 7.88 -9.98 28.37
CA PRO A 123 8.40 -9.06 27.37
C PRO A 123 7.26 -8.43 26.56
N GLY A 124 7.53 -7.28 25.97
CA GLY A 124 6.63 -6.70 24.97
C GLY A 124 6.55 -7.56 23.72
N ARG A 125 5.46 -7.46 22.98
CA ARG A 125 5.25 -8.20 21.73
C ARG A 125 4.64 -7.28 20.68
N LEU A 126 5.20 -7.33 19.47
CA LEU A 126 4.60 -6.78 18.27
C LEU A 126 4.24 -7.96 17.36
N SER A 127 2.97 -8.09 16.98
CA SER A 127 2.52 -9.12 16.03
C SER A 127 1.84 -8.46 14.83
N ALA A 128 2.01 -9.08 13.67
CA ALA A 128 1.30 -8.74 12.44
C ALA A 128 0.83 -10.03 11.77
N GLU A 129 -0.43 -10.08 11.37
CA GLU A 129 -1.06 -11.22 10.73
C GLU A 129 -1.76 -10.75 9.46
N PHE A 130 -1.54 -11.47 8.36
CA PHE A 130 -2.13 -11.16 7.06
C PHE A 130 -2.88 -12.38 6.53
N ASN A 131 -4.18 -12.23 6.30
CA ASN A 131 -5.06 -13.30 5.82
C ASN A 131 -5.76 -12.90 4.53
N LEU A 132 -6.12 -13.89 3.72
CA LEU A 132 -7.07 -13.70 2.64
C LEU A 132 -8.49 -13.60 3.24
N LYS A 133 -9.35 -12.76 2.64
CA LYS A 133 -10.76 -12.63 3.01
C LYS A 133 -11.65 -13.53 2.18
#